data_AF-R9KQT2-F1
#
_entry.id   AF-R9KQT2-F1
#
_cell.length_a   1.000
_cell.length_b   1.000
_cell.length_c   1.000
_cell.angle_alpha   90.00
_cell.angle_beta   90.00
_cell.angle_gamma   90.00
#
_symmetry.space_group_name_H-M   'P 1'
#
loop_
_entity.id
_entity.type
_entity.pdbx_description
1 polymer ?
#
loop_
_entity_poly.entity_id
_entity_poly.type
_entity_poly.pdbx_seq_one_letter_code
_entity_poly.pdbx_strand_id
1 'polypeptide(L)'
;MNSEPLKKKNLLYLLSYICVPIAVTAVCFLLGYLFFRDGGMGAAILFMVPPALSLLWWMFAGKMIFKGKRKNMMRELERSGFTPNHTFDSDGSTVVVDIEHGKLAMLFFWNPFQSYVLPASRISKIWTDDGKTGMGPLAGSSRVSFLFTIDGVRIRVNTFTSNKRWRMDSDYILTGISKADMMAEVLEEAKGRSV
;
A
#
# COMPACT_ATOMS: atom_id res chain seq x y z
N MET A 1 4.80 -26.12 -4.01
CA MET A 1 5.11 -24.74 -4.41
C MET A 1 5.49 -23.97 -3.16
N ASN A 2 6.80 -23.86 -2.86
CA ASN A 2 7.30 -23.16 -1.68
C ASN A 2 7.10 -21.66 -1.88
N SER A 3 5.94 -21.16 -1.47
CA SER A 3 5.59 -19.76 -1.60
C SER A 3 6.21 -19.00 -0.42
N GLU A 4 7.18 -18.13 -0.74
CA GLU A 4 7.84 -17.28 0.25
C GLU A 4 6.82 -16.61 1.19
N PRO A 5 7.16 -16.42 2.49
CA PRO A 5 6.28 -15.72 3.40
C PRO A 5 6.04 -14.30 2.89
N LEU A 6 4.79 -13.85 3.01
CA LEU A 6 4.38 -12.52 2.59
C LEU A 6 5.19 -11.44 3.32
N LYS A 7 5.97 -10.62 2.60
CA LYS A 7 6.71 -9.48 3.17
C LYS A 7 6.12 -8.16 2.70
N LYS A 8 5.47 -7.45 3.62
CA LYS A 8 4.89 -6.11 3.37
C LYS A 8 5.93 -5.02 3.10
N LYS A 9 7.12 -5.15 3.69
CA LYS A 9 8.20 -4.17 3.61
C LYS A 9 9.48 -4.86 3.20
N ASN A 10 10.15 -4.29 2.20
CA ASN A 10 11.54 -4.56 1.91
C ASN A 10 12.37 -3.49 2.63
N LEU A 11 13.08 -3.90 3.68
CA LEU A 11 13.84 -2.97 4.53
C LEU A 11 14.93 -2.26 3.73
N LEU A 12 15.59 -2.95 2.80
CA LEU A 12 16.60 -2.36 1.93
C LEU A 12 16.00 -1.26 1.06
N TYR A 13 14.85 -1.52 0.42
CA TYR A 13 14.15 -0.52 -0.37
C TYR A 13 13.73 0.67 0.49
N LEU A 14 13.10 0.43 1.64
CA LEU A 14 12.63 1.48 2.54
C LEU A 14 13.78 2.38 3.01
N LEU A 15 14.89 1.78 3.46
CA LEU A 15 16.06 2.53 3.90
C LEU A 15 16.70 3.29 2.74
N SER A 16 16.86 2.64 1.57
CA SER A 16 17.43 3.33 0.39
C SER A 16 16.56 4.50 -0.06
N TYR A 17 15.23 4.38 0.01
CA TYR A 17 14.29 5.40 -0.42
C TYR A 17 14.40 6.68 0.42
N ILE A 18 14.71 6.54 1.71
CA ILE A 18 14.86 7.65 2.65
C ILE A 18 16.31 8.15 2.68
N CYS A 19 17.28 7.25 2.84
CA CYS A 19 18.67 7.61 3.11
C CYS A 19 19.44 8.08 1.88
N VAL A 20 19.15 7.56 0.67
CA VAL A 20 19.90 7.95 -0.54
C VAL A 20 19.75 9.45 -0.86
N PRO A 21 18.53 10.03 -0.90
CA PRO A 21 18.38 11.48 -1.12
C PRO A 21 19.07 12.34 -0.04
N ILE A 22 19.03 11.91 1.22
CA ILE A 22 19.71 12.59 2.34
C ILE A 22 21.22 12.56 2.14
N ALA A 23 21.78 11.40 1.84
CA ALA A 23 23.20 11.23 1.62
C ALA A 23 23.69 12.06 0.42
N VAL A 24 22.95 12.05 -0.69
CA VAL A 24 23.25 12.88 -1.87
C VAL A 24 23.24 14.36 -1.50
N THR A 25 22.23 14.82 -0.77
CA THR A 25 22.14 16.21 -0.31
C THR A 25 23.32 16.59 0.59
N ALA A 26 23.67 15.74 1.56
CA ALA A 26 24.77 15.98 2.47
C ALA A 26 26.12 16.06 1.75
N VAL A 27 26.37 15.17 0.78
CA VAL A 27 27.57 15.21 -0.06
C VAL A 27 27.63 16.49 -0.88
N CYS A 28 26.52 16.90 -1.50
CA CYS A 28 26.47 18.15 -2.26
C CYS A 28 26.73 19.38 -1.37
N PHE A 29 26.22 19.39 -0.14
CA PHE A 29 26.47 20.47 0.82
C PHE A 29 27.93 20.52 1.25
N LEU A 30 28.55 19.36 1.50
CA LEU A 30 29.97 19.27 1.81
C LEU A 30 30.82 19.82 0.65
N LEU A 31 30.50 19.43 -0.58
CA LEU A 31 31.20 19.94 -1.78
C LEU A 31 31.00 21.45 -1.96
N GLY A 32 29.78 21.95 -1.73
CA GLY A 32 29.49 23.38 -1.75
C GLY A 32 30.33 24.14 -0.74
N TYR A 33 30.44 23.61 0.49
CA TYR A 33 31.24 24.20 1.56
C TYR A 33 32.75 24.18 1.27
N LEU A 34 33.28 23.09 0.70
CA LEU A 34 34.71 22.94 0.46
C LEU A 34 35.21 23.74 -0.75
N PHE A 35 34.46 23.74 -1.86
CA PHE A 35 34.92 24.29 -3.14
C PHE A 35 34.34 25.68 -3.47
N PHE A 36 33.24 26.10 -2.83
CA PHE A 36 32.57 27.38 -3.14
C PHE A 36 32.33 28.22 -1.88
N ARG A 37 33.39 28.45 -1.09
CA ARG A 37 33.33 29.23 0.17
C ARG A 37 32.94 30.69 -0.04
N ASP A 38 33.36 31.29 -1.15
CA ASP A 38 33.10 32.70 -1.48
C ASP A 38 31.73 32.90 -2.17
N GLY A 39 30.92 31.83 -2.25
CA GLY A 39 29.61 31.86 -2.88
C GLY A 39 29.66 31.72 -4.40
N GLY A 40 28.64 32.28 -5.07
CA GLY A 40 28.46 32.18 -6.51
C GLY A 40 27.47 31.10 -6.96
N MET A 41 27.32 30.98 -8.28
CA MET A 41 26.30 30.11 -8.89
C MET A 41 26.50 28.62 -8.52
N GLY A 42 27.75 28.17 -8.40
CA GLY A 42 28.07 26.78 -8.01
C GLY A 42 27.61 26.43 -6.59
N ALA A 43 27.81 27.34 -5.62
CA ALA A 43 27.27 27.18 -4.27
C ALA A 43 25.74 27.12 -4.30
N ALA A 44 25.09 28.06 -4.99
CA ALA A 44 23.62 28.11 -5.07
C ALA A 44 23.02 26.81 -5.63
N ILE A 45 23.61 26.25 -6.69
CA ILE A 45 23.16 24.99 -7.28
C ILE A 45 23.30 23.84 -6.28
N LEU A 46 24.46 23.69 -5.65
CA LEU A 46 24.73 22.59 -4.72
C LEU A 46 23.90 22.65 -3.44
N PHE A 47 23.54 23.85 -2.98
CA PHE A 47 22.72 24.01 -1.77
C PHE A 47 21.22 23.97 -2.04
N MET A 48 20.74 24.34 -3.24
CA MET A 48 19.30 24.45 -3.52
C MET A 48 18.75 23.26 -4.30
N VAL A 49 19.49 22.76 -5.30
CA VAL A 49 18.98 21.74 -6.22
C VAL A 49 18.84 20.35 -5.56
N PRO A 50 19.84 19.81 -4.84
CA PRO A 50 19.73 18.49 -4.23
C PRO A 50 18.60 18.36 -3.19
N PRO A 51 18.37 19.33 -2.28
CA PRO A 51 17.21 19.29 -1.41
C PRO A 51 15.88 19.33 -2.18
N ALA A 52 15.77 20.18 -3.20
CA ALA A 52 14.57 20.26 -4.03
C ALA A 52 14.28 18.94 -4.74
N LEU A 53 15.30 18.30 -5.32
CA LEU A 53 15.18 16.97 -5.93
C LEU A 53 14.83 15.89 -4.91
N SER A 54 15.36 15.97 -3.69
CA SER A 54 15.03 15.03 -2.61
C SER A 54 13.57 15.15 -2.17
N LEU A 55 13.05 16.37 -2.08
CA LEU A 55 11.62 16.62 -1.83
C LEU A 55 10.75 16.07 -2.96
N LEU A 56 11.12 16.33 -4.22
CA LEU A 56 10.42 15.77 -5.38
C LEU A 56 10.44 14.24 -5.38
N TRP A 57 11.58 13.64 -5.03
CA TRP A 57 11.72 12.20 -4.88
C TRP A 57 10.74 11.64 -3.86
N TRP A 58 10.69 12.18 -2.64
CA TRP A 58 9.78 11.68 -1.60
C TRP A 58 8.31 11.89 -1.93
N MET A 59 7.96 12.95 -2.67
CA MET A 59 6.58 13.21 -3.08
C MET A 59 6.10 12.30 -4.22
N PHE A 60 6.95 12.05 -5.22
CA PHE A 60 6.51 11.44 -6.48
C PHE A 60 7.12 10.07 -6.79
N ALA A 61 8.38 9.82 -6.44
CA ALA A 61 9.09 8.63 -6.89
C ALA A 61 8.41 7.34 -6.44
N GLY A 62 8.02 7.25 -5.16
CA GLY A 62 7.33 6.06 -4.65
C GLY A 62 6.02 5.77 -5.38
N LYS A 63 5.21 6.80 -5.67
CA LYS A 63 3.94 6.65 -6.41
C LYS A 63 4.18 6.17 -7.84
N MET A 64 5.19 6.73 -8.51
CA MET A 64 5.54 6.33 -9.89
C MET A 64 6.03 4.88 -9.94
N ILE A 65 6.95 4.49 -9.04
CA ILE A 65 7.48 3.13 -8.95
C ILE A 65 6.35 2.14 -8.69
N PHE A 66 5.50 2.41 -7.69
CA PHE A 66 4.39 1.53 -7.34
C PHE A 66 3.39 1.38 -8.49
N LYS A 67 2.99 2.49 -9.16
CA LYS A 67 2.09 2.45 -10.31
C LYS A 67 2.67 1.64 -11.48
N GLY A 68 3.96 1.81 -11.77
CA GLY A 68 4.67 1.04 -12.80
C GLY A 68 4.71 -0.45 -12.48
N LYS A 69 5.04 -0.80 -11.23
CA LYS A 69 5.12 -2.20 -10.78
C LYS A 69 3.75 -2.87 -10.70
N ARG A 70 2.70 -2.15 -10.31
CA ARG A 70 1.31 -2.62 -10.38
C ARG A 70 0.92 -2.98 -11.81
N LYS A 71 1.24 -2.11 -12.78
CA LYS A 71 0.95 -2.39 -14.20
C LYS A 71 1.67 -3.64 -14.70
N ASN A 72 2.92 -3.84 -14.29
CA ASN A 72 3.67 -5.04 -14.64
C ASN A 72 3.08 -6.30 -14.00
N MET A 73 2.72 -6.24 -12.70
CA MET A 73 2.03 -7.34 -12.03
C MET A 73 0.74 -7.73 -12.76
N MET A 74 -0.11 -6.77 -13.12
CA MET A 74 -1.36 -7.08 -13.86
C MET A 74 -1.08 -7.81 -15.18
N ARG A 75 -0.07 -7.39 -15.93
CA ARG A 75 0.35 -8.07 -17.18
C ARG A 75 0.90 -9.47 -16.95
N GLU A 76 1.62 -9.69 -15.85
CA GLU A 76 2.10 -11.01 -15.45
C GLU A 76 0.94 -11.94 -15.08
N LEU A 77 -0.06 -11.41 -14.34
CA LEU A 77 -1.27 -12.14 -14.00
C LEU A 77 -2.03 -12.59 -15.25
N GLU A 78 -2.28 -11.68 -16.18
CA GLU A 78 -2.93 -11.98 -17.48
C GLU A 78 -2.21 -13.10 -18.25
N ARG A 79 -0.87 -13.11 -18.24
CA ARG A 79 -0.06 -14.16 -18.91
C ARG A 79 -0.08 -15.50 -18.19
N SER A 80 -0.27 -15.49 -16.86
CA SER A 80 -0.24 -16.70 -16.03
C SER A 80 -1.56 -17.46 -16.00
N GLY A 81 -2.59 -16.97 -16.69
CA GLY A 81 -3.95 -17.54 -16.62
C GLY A 81 -4.69 -17.17 -15.34
N PHE A 82 -4.21 -16.17 -14.59
CA PHE A 82 -4.90 -15.65 -13.42
C PHE A 82 -6.15 -14.89 -13.87
N THR A 83 -7.30 -15.19 -13.27
CA THR A 83 -8.59 -14.56 -13.58
C THR A 83 -8.93 -13.50 -12.53
N PRO A 84 -8.68 -12.20 -12.78
CA PRO A 84 -8.90 -11.16 -11.78
C PRO A 84 -10.39 -10.82 -11.64
N ASN A 85 -11.12 -11.54 -10.77
CA ASN A 85 -12.54 -11.29 -10.49
C ASN A 85 -12.73 -9.96 -9.74
N HIS A 86 -11.91 -9.69 -8.73
CA HIS A 86 -11.98 -8.47 -7.93
C HIS A 86 -10.59 -7.87 -7.71
N THR A 87 -10.52 -6.53 -7.68
CA THR A 87 -9.31 -5.79 -7.30
C THR A 87 -9.63 -4.83 -6.18
N PHE A 88 -8.86 -4.94 -5.10
CA PHE A 88 -8.94 -4.06 -3.94
C PHE A 88 -7.67 -3.22 -3.85
N ASP A 89 -7.83 -1.91 -3.95
CA ASP A 89 -6.76 -0.95 -3.71
C ASP A 89 -6.87 -0.43 -2.26
N SER A 90 -5.74 -0.48 -1.56
CA SER A 90 -5.56 -0.07 -0.17
C SER A 90 -4.46 0.99 -0.09
N ASP A 91 -4.37 1.70 1.05
CA ASP A 91 -3.31 2.66 1.35
C ASP A 91 -1.93 1.98 1.34
N GLY A 92 -1.30 1.94 0.16
CA GLY A 92 0.00 1.34 -0.07
C GLY A 92 -0.02 -0.17 -0.33
N SER A 93 -1.15 -0.74 -0.76
CA SER A 93 -1.18 -2.12 -1.28
C SER A 93 -2.28 -2.32 -2.33
N THR A 94 -2.04 -3.24 -3.26
CA THR A 94 -3.05 -3.70 -4.22
C THR A 94 -3.21 -5.20 -4.02
N VAL A 95 -4.46 -5.65 -3.93
CA VAL A 95 -4.85 -7.05 -3.79
C VAL A 95 -5.77 -7.38 -4.95
N VAL A 96 -5.47 -8.45 -5.68
CA VAL A 96 -6.29 -8.95 -6.78
C VAL A 96 -6.72 -10.36 -6.41
N VAL A 97 -8.00 -10.65 -6.56
CA VAL A 97 -8.61 -11.92 -6.18
C VAL A 97 -8.99 -12.68 -7.44
N ASP A 98 -8.55 -13.92 -7.50
CA ASP A 98 -8.98 -14.93 -8.45
C ASP A 98 -9.82 -15.96 -7.68
N ILE A 99 -11.13 -15.84 -7.82
CA ILE A 99 -12.10 -16.71 -7.18
C ILE A 99 -12.06 -18.08 -7.86
N GLU A 100 -11.95 -18.14 -9.19
CA GLU A 100 -12.01 -19.39 -9.97
C GLU A 100 -10.92 -20.37 -9.55
N HIS A 101 -9.71 -19.87 -9.33
CA HIS A 101 -8.57 -20.69 -8.94
C HIS A 101 -8.21 -20.58 -7.44
N GLY A 102 -8.99 -19.83 -6.66
CA GLY A 102 -8.75 -19.61 -5.22
C GLY A 102 -7.40 -18.96 -4.91
N LYS A 103 -6.96 -17.98 -5.72
CA LYS A 103 -5.66 -17.33 -5.60
C LYS A 103 -5.79 -15.83 -5.33
N LEU A 104 -4.74 -15.28 -4.72
CA LEU A 104 -4.60 -13.87 -4.41
C LEU A 104 -3.30 -13.36 -4.99
N ALA A 105 -3.37 -12.29 -5.76
CA ALA A 105 -2.19 -11.54 -6.14
C ALA A 105 -2.06 -10.28 -5.26
N MET A 106 -0.85 -10.00 -4.80
CA MET A 106 -0.60 -8.87 -3.90
C MET A 106 0.66 -8.11 -4.27
N LEU A 107 0.58 -6.78 -4.12
CA LEU A 107 1.70 -5.87 -4.26
C LEU A 107 1.68 -4.83 -3.13
N PHE A 108 2.85 -4.51 -2.57
CA PHE A 108 2.98 -3.51 -1.51
C PHE A 108 3.81 -2.32 -1.96
N PHE A 109 3.45 -1.13 -1.51
CA PHE A 109 4.20 0.10 -1.78
C PHE A 109 5.63 0.05 -1.23
N TRP A 110 5.81 -0.51 -0.04
CA TRP A 110 7.11 -0.68 0.61
C TRP A 110 7.82 -1.98 0.24
N ASN A 111 7.24 -2.78 -0.66
CA ASN A 111 7.91 -3.91 -1.31
C ASN A 111 7.42 -4.04 -2.77
N PRO A 112 7.70 -3.03 -3.63
CA PRO A 112 7.08 -2.95 -4.95
C PRO A 112 7.78 -3.84 -5.98
N PHE A 113 8.91 -4.45 -5.63
CA PHE A 113 9.69 -5.30 -6.54
C PHE A 113 9.35 -6.78 -6.43
N GLN A 114 8.45 -7.14 -5.51
CA GLN A 114 8.00 -8.51 -5.31
C GLN A 114 6.47 -8.56 -5.38
N SER A 115 5.97 -9.17 -6.46
CA SER A 115 4.58 -9.58 -6.58
C SER A 115 4.41 -10.94 -5.90
N TYR A 116 3.31 -11.11 -5.17
CA TYR A 116 2.99 -12.38 -4.51
C TYR A 116 1.75 -12.95 -5.16
N VAL A 117 1.80 -14.20 -5.61
CA VAL A 117 0.61 -14.97 -6.00
C VAL A 117 0.50 -16.14 -5.04
N LEU A 118 -0.51 -16.11 -4.18
CA LEU A 118 -0.67 -17.01 -3.04
C LEU A 118 -2.04 -17.67 -3.08
N PRO A 119 -2.18 -18.93 -2.60
CA PRO A 119 -3.49 -19.52 -2.41
C PRO A 119 -4.25 -18.79 -1.31
N ALA A 120 -5.56 -18.60 -1.49
CA ALA A 120 -6.43 -17.93 -0.53
C ALA A 120 -6.57 -18.71 0.79
N SER A 121 -6.26 -20.01 0.79
CA SER A 121 -6.18 -20.85 1.99
C SER A 121 -5.20 -20.32 3.05
N ARG A 122 -4.20 -19.51 2.67
CA ARG A 122 -3.26 -18.87 3.61
C ARG A 122 -3.88 -17.73 4.44
N ILE A 123 -5.12 -17.32 4.14
CA ILE A 123 -5.81 -16.31 4.94
C ILE A 123 -6.20 -16.90 6.31
N SER A 124 -5.60 -16.36 7.36
CA SER A 124 -5.83 -16.79 8.73
C SER A 124 -7.05 -16.13 9.38
N LYS A 125 -7.39 -14.90 8.97
CA LYS A 125 -8.51 -14.15 9.55
C LYS A 125 -9.05 -13.12 8.55
N ILE A 126 -10.36 -12.96 8.51
CA ILE A 126 -11.14 -12.03 7.67
C ILE A 126 -12.13 -11.33 8.60
N TRP A 127 -12.23 -10.00 8.58
CA TRP A 127 -13.22 -9.26 9.37
C TRP A 127 -13.43 -7.82 8.88
N THR A 128 -14.60 -7.28 9.20
CA THR A 128 -14.93 -5.86 8.99
C THR A 128 -14.60 -5.04 10.24
N ASP A 129 -13.99 -3.87 10.04
CA ASP A 129 -13.70 -2.85 11.05
C ASP A 129 -14.52 -1.61 10.71
N ASP A 130 -15.57 -1.39 11.49
CA ASP A 130 -16.49 -0.26 11.37
C ASP A 130 -15.87 1.08 11.82
N GLY A 131 -14.68 1.04 12.42
CA GLY A 131 -13.96 2.21 12.93
C GLY A 131 -14.72 2.97 14.02
N LYS A 132 -15.69 2.31 14.68
CA LYS A 132 -16.50 2.94 15.72
C LYS A 132 -15.63 3.43 16.86
N THR A 133 -15.76 4.72 17.15
CA THR A 133 -15.15 5.36 18.31
C THR A 133 -16.22 6.05 19.14
N GLY A 134 -15.92 6.37 20.41
CA GLY A 134 -16.86 7.02 21.34
C GLY A 134 -17.93 6.09 21.91
N MET A 135 -18.82 6.64 22.74
CA MET A 135 -19.85 5.89 23.46
C MET A 135 -21.22 6.55 23.32
N GLY A 136 -22.27 5.73 23.25
CA GLY A 136 -23.66 6.18 23.20
C GLY A 136 -23.95 7.10 22.00
N PRO A 137 -24.65 8.24 22.19
CA PRO A 137 -25.03 9.15 21.10
C PRO A 137 -23.85 9.89 20.45
N LEU A 138 -22.66 9.85 21.08
CA LEU A 138 -21.42 10.37 20.50
C LEU A 138 -20.66 9.33 19.68
N ALA A 139 -21.19 8.10 19.58
CA ALA A 139 -20.57 7.06 18.79
C ALA A 139 -20.59 7.41 17.30
N GLY A 140 -19.46 7.17 16.64
CA GLY A 140 -19.33 7.44 15.23
C GLY A 140 -17.98 7.02 14.68
N SER A 141 -17.86 7.08 13.37
CA SER A 141 -16.69 6.66 12.63
C SER A 141 -16.40 7.63 11.49
N SER A 142 -15.13 7.75 11.14
CA SER A 142 -14.67 8.44 9.93
C SER A 142 -14.10 7.47 8.91
N ARG A 143 -14.05 6.17 9.22
CA ARG A 143 -13.47 5.15 8.36
C ARG A 143 -14.09 3.79 8.60
N VAL A 144 -14.52 3.14 7.53
CA VAL A 144 -14.84 1.71 7.52
C VAL A 144 -13.82 1.00 6.65
N SER A 145 -13.38 -0.16 7.12
CA SER A 145 -12.40 -0.95 6.39
C SER A 145 -12.65 -2.43 6.54
N PHE A 146 -12.34 -3.15 5.49
CA PHE A 146 -12.22 -4.59 5.49
C PHE A 146 -10.76 -4.98 5.82
N LEU A 147 -10.55 -5.95 6.72
CA LEU A 147 -9.23 -6.44 7.08
C LEU A 147 -9.12 -7.94 6.95
N PHE A 148 -7.92 -8.37 6.57
CA PHE A 148 -7.56 -9.77 6.58
C PHE A 148 -6.08 -9.95 6.93
N THR A 149 -5.73 -11.16 7.36
CA THR A 149 -4.37 -11.52 7.75
C THR A 149 -3.89 -12.71 6.93
N ILE A 150 -2.70 -12.58 6.34
CA ILE A 150 -1.99 -13.65 5.63
C ILE A 150 -0.58 -13.70 6.20
N ASP A 151 -0.13 -14.87 6.63
CA ASP A 151 1.21 -15.07 7.21
C ASP A 151 1.56 -14.11 8.36
N GLY A 152 0.57 -13.76 9.19
CA GLY A 152 0.74 -12.79 10.27
C GLY A 152 0.81 -11.32 9.81
N VAL A 153 0.76 -11.04 8.50
CA VAL A 153 0.70 -9.70 7.94
C VAL A 153 -0.75 -9.25 7.82
N ARG A 154 -1.09 -8.16 8.50
CA ARG A 154 -2.40 -7.53 8.42
C ARG A 154 -2.51 -6.59 7.21
N ILE A 155 -3.53 -6.82 6.39
CA ILE A 155 -3.92 -5.99 5.26
C ILE A 155 -5.24 -5.31 5.61
N ARG A 156 -5.35 -4.02 5.27
CA ARG A 156 -6.53 -3.19 5.53
C ARG A 156 -6.92 -2.53 4.22
N VAL A 157 -8.13 -2.77 3.75
CA VAL A 157 -8.71 -2.13 2.57
C VAL A 157 -9.80 -1.19 3.07
N ASN A 158 -9.69 0.10 2.79
CA ASN A 158 -10.70 1.06 3.22
C ASN A 158 -11.90 1.00 2.26
N THR A 159 -13.10 0.81 2.80
CA THR A 159 -14.35 0.86 2.02
C THR A 159 -15.06 2.20 2.16
N PHE A 160 -14.74 2.94 3.23
CA PHE A 160 -15.17 4.32 3.46
C PHE A 160 -14.09 5.10 4.20
N THR A 161 -13.85 6.35 3.81
CA THR A 161 -12.99 7.31 4.52
C THR A 161 -13.59 8.70 4.41
N SER A 162 -13.60 9.47 5.50
CA SER A 162 -14.06 10.85 5.53
C SER A 162 -13.22 11.70 6.48
N ASN A 163 -13.11 13.00 6.15
CA ASN A 163 -12.51 13.99 7.06
C ASN A 163 -13.48 14.41 8.17
N LYS A 164 -14.74 13.97 8.10
CA LYS A 164 -15.78 14.22 9.11
C LYS A 164 -16.12 12.92 9.81
N ARG A 165 -16.55 13.04 11.06
CA ARG A 165 -17.09 11.91 11.82
C ARG A 165 -18.58 11.77 11.52
N TRP A 166 -18.98 10.57 11.19
CA TRP A 166 -20.37 10.21 10.90
C TRP A 166 -20.92 9.32 11.99
N ARG A 167 -22.22 9.45 12.27
CA ARG A 167 -22.90 8.54 13.19
C ARG A 167 -22.97 7.13 12.58
N MET A 168 -23.03 6.13 13.46
CA MET A 168 -23.04 4.72 13.02
C MET A 168 -24.29 4.34 12.20
N ASP A 169 -25.38 5.06 12.39
CA ASP A 169 -26.65 4.90 11.68
C ASP A 169 -26.72 5.67 10.36
N SER A 170 -25.65 6.37 9.96
CA SER A 170 -25.61 7.09 8.69
C SER A 170 -25.43 6.15 7.50
N ASP A 171 -26.11 6.46 6.39
CA ASP A 171 -26.02 5.70 5.13
C ASP A 171 -24.58 5.53 4.65
N TYR A 172 -23.70 6.51 4.89
CA TYR A 172 -22.28 6.43 4.55
C TYR A 172 -21.56 5.29 5.27
N ILE A 173 -21.78 5.17 6.59
CA ILE A 173 -21.18 4.12 7.40
C ILE A 173 -21.79 2.78 7.07
N LEU A 174 -23.12 2.69 6.97
CA LEU A 174 -23.82 1.45 6.64
C LEU A 174 -23.40 0.93 5.26
N THR A 175 -23.28 1.80 4.26
CA THR A 175 -22.77 1.46 2.93
C THR A 175 -21.31 1.00 2.99
N GLY A 176 -20.48 1.67 3.80
CA GLY A 176 -19.09 1.28 4.01
C GLY A 176 -18.96 -0.13 4.62
N ILE A 177 -19.81 -0.44 5.60
CA ILE A 177 -19.87 -1.76 6.26
C ILE A 177 -20.33 -2.82 5.25
N SER A 178 -21.44 -2.57 4.55
CA SER A 178 -21.96 -3.49 3.52
C SER A 178 -20.92 -3.81 2.44
N LYS A 179 -20.15 -2.81 1.97
CA LYS A 179 -19.03 -3.04 1.05
C LYS A 179 -17.92 -3.87 1.68
N ALA A 180 -17.60 -3.64 2.95
CA ALA A 180 -16.56 -4.41 3.63
C ALA A 180 -16.96 -5.87 3.83
N ASP A 181 -18.22 -6.12 4.16
CA ASP A 181 -18.78 -7.47 4.30
C ASP A 181 -18.80 -8.22 2.96
N MET A 182 -19.20 -7.55 1.86
CA MET A 182 -19.09 -8.12 0.51
C MET A 182 -17.64 -8.49 0.15
N MET A 183 -16.66 -7.64 0.49
CA MET A 183 -15.25 -7.96 0.24
C MET A 183 -14.74 -9.13 1.10
N ALA A 184 -15.23 -9.24 2.34
CA ALA A 184 -14.95 -10.37 3.21
C ALA A 184 -15.48 -11.68 2.61
N GLU A 185 -16.72 -11.66 2.12
CA GLU A 185 -17.38 -12.79 1.48
C GLU A 185 -16.63 -13.26 0.23
N VAL A 186 -16.20 -12.33 -0.64
CA VAL A 186 -15.36 -12.64 -1.82
C VAL A 186 -14.09 -13.41 -1.44
N LEU A 187 -13.45 -13.05 -0.34
CA LEU A 187 -12.24 -13.74 0.12
C LEU A 187 -12.53 -15.08 0.78
N GLU A 188 -13.64 -15.22 1.50
CA GLU A 188 -14.09 -16.51 2.02
C GLU A 188 -14.45 -17.47 0.87
N GLU A 189 -15.08 -16.97 -0.20
CA GLU A 189 -15.38 -17.76 -1.40
C GLU A 189 -14.09 -18.22 -2.09
N ALA A 190 -13.16 -17.31 -2.34
CA ALA A 190 -11.85 -17.65 -2.91
C ALA A 190 -11.10 -18.67 -2.04
N LYS A 191 -11.20 -18.54 -0.71
CA LYS A 191 -10.61 -19.48 0.24
C LYS A 191 -11.28 -20.86 0.17
N GLY A 192 -12.60 -20.93 0.03
CA GLY A 192 -13.34 -22.19 -0.14
C GLY A 192 -12.99 -22.93 -1.44
N ARG A 193 -12.58 -22.20 -2.48
CA ARG A 193 -12.14 -22.75 -3.78
C ARG A 193 -10.62 -23.00 -3.85
N SER A 194 -9.87 -22.61 -2.82
CA SER A 194 -8.42 -22.80 -2.75
C SER A 194 -8.12 -24.25 -2.35
N VAL A 195 -7.69 -25.06 -3.32
CA VAL A 195 -7.18 -26.43 -3.12
C VAL A 195 -5.74 -26.42 -2.60
#